data_AF-A0A2N3DL82-F1
#
_entry.id   AF-A0A2N3DL82-F1
#
_cell.length_a   1.000
_cell.length_b   1.000
_cell.length_c   1.000
_cell.angle_alpha   90.00
_cell.angle_beta   90.00
_cell.angle_gamma   90.00
#
_symmetry.space_group_name_H-M   'P 1'
#
loop_
_entity.id
_entity.type
_entity.pdbx_description
1 polymer ?
#
loop_
_entity_poly.entity_id
_entity_poly.type
_entity_poly.pdbx_seq_one_letter_code
_entity_poly.pdbx_strand_id
1 'polypeptide(L)' 'MDGDWRVDLERWLAPYLKGLGHKARQRMCPAYVAGLIGPGDRKSIQPMAARTGEVGYDRLHHFIGA' A
#
# COMPACT_ATOMS: atom_id res chain seq x y z
N MET A 1 -1.50 -14.43 18.75
CA MET A 1 -2.21 -14.70 17.49
C MET A 1 -2.00 -13.47 16.65
N ASP A 2 -0.89 -13.44 15.92
CA ASP A 2 -0.59 -12.33 15.03
C ASP A 2 -0.66 -12.93 13.63
N GLY A 3 -1.89 -13.13 13.15
CA GLY A 3 -2.10 -13.34 11.73
C GLY A 3 -1.44 -12.17 11.02
N ASP A 4 -0.70 -12.43 9.95
CA ASP A 4 -0.06 -11.37 9.17
C ASP A 4 -1.16 -10.43 8.64
N TRP A 5 -1.41 -9.33 9.36
CA TRP A 5 -2.49 -8.39 9.08
C TRP A 5 -2.36 -7.79 7.67
N ARG A 6 -1.16 -7.83 7.07
CA ARG A 6 -0.94 -7.44 5.68
C ARG A 6 -1.58 -8.44 4.72
N VAL A 7 -1.53 -9.74 5.01
CA VAL A 7 -2.22 -10.78 4.23
C VAL A 7 -3.74 -10.62 4.36
N ASP A 8 -4.24 -10.31 5.56
CA ASP A 8 -5.66 -10.05 5.75
C ASP A 8 -6.12 -8.78 5.03
N LEU A 9 -5.30 -7.73 5.03
CA LEU A 9 -5.52 -6.51 4.25
C LEU A 9 -5.55 -6.81 2.74
N GLU A 10 -4.61 -7.59 2.22
CA GLU A 10 -4.58 -7.97 0.80
C GLU A 10 -5.84 -8.74 0.39
N ARG A 11 -6.28 -9.69 1.23
CA ARG A 11 -7.51 -10.46 1.00
C ARG A 11 -8.74 -9.55 1.02
N TRP A 12 -8.81 -8.63 1.98
CA TRP A 12 -9.90 -7.66 2.07
C TRP A 12 -9.91 -6.68 0.89
N LEU A 13 -8.74 -6.29 0.39
CA LEU A 13 -8.61 -5.38 -0.75
C LEU A 13 -8.94 -6.02 -2.10
N ALA A 14 -8.84 -7.35 -2.23
CA ALA A 14 -9.01 -8.08 -3.48
C ALA A 14 -10.21 -7.66 -4.37
N PRO A 15 -11.44 -7.46 -3.87
CA PRO A 15 -12.56 -6.98 -4.70
C PRO A 15 -12.34 -5.56 -5.24
N TYR A 16 -11.68 -4.67 -4.48
CA TYR A 16 -11.43 -3.29 -4.88
C TYR A 16 -10.28 -3.19 -5.89
N LEU A 17 -9.25 -4.05 -5.75
CA LEU A 17 -8.14 -4.09 -6.69
C LEU A 17 -8.60 -4.40 -8.12
N LYS A 18 -9.64 -5.21 -8.29
CA LYS A 18 -10.21 -5.50 -9.62
C LYS A 18 -10.72 -4.25 -10.34
N GLY A 19 -11.12 -3.21 -9.61
CA GLY A 19 -11.53 -1.92 -10.18
C GLY A 19 -10.35 -1.04 -10.63
N LEU A 20 -9.14 -1.27 -10.10
CA LEU A 20 -7.93 -0.58 -10.53
C LEU A 20 -7.44 -1.22 -11.84
N GLY A 21 -7.94 -0.78 -12.99
CA GLY A 21 -7.73 -1.49 -14.28
C GLY A 21 -6.27 -1.87 -14.63
N HIS A 22 -5.26 -1.14 -14.16
CA HIS A 22 -3.84 -1.42 -14.46
C HIS A 22 -3.19 -2.34 -13.41
N LYS A 23 -2.60 -3.46 -13.84
CA LYS A 23 -1.96 -4.47 -12.96
C LYS A 23 -0.89 -3.90 -12.03
N ALA A 24 -0.13 -2.88 -12.48
CA ALA A 24 0.85 -2.23 -11.60
C ALA A 24 0.18 -1.46 -10.45
N ARG A 25 -0.96 -0.79 -10.70
CA ARG A 25 -1.72 -0.11 -9.64
C ARG A 25 -2.32 -1.10 -8.65
N GLN A 26 -2.79 -2.25 -9.14
CA GLN A 26 -3.29 -3.34 -8.29
C GLN A 26 -2.23 -3.85 -7.32
N ARG A 27 -0.98 -4.03 -7.78
CA ARG A 27 0.14 -4.44 -6.93
C ARG A 27 0.58 -3.37 -5.94
N MET A 28 0.44 -2.10 -6.30
CA MET A 28 0.87 -0.97 -5.46
C MET A 28 -0.12 -0.59 -4.36
N CYS A 29 -1.41 -0.79 -4.60
CA CYS A 29 -2.46 -0.35 -3.70
C CYS A 29 -2.34 -0.97 -2.29
N PRO A 30 -2.09 -2.28 -2.11
CA PRO A 30 -1.90 -2.86 -0.78
C PRO A 30 -0.75 -2.21 0.01
N ALA A 31 0.39 -1.96 -0.64
CA ALA A 31 1.53 -1.32 0.00
C ALA A 31 1.24 0.13 0.42
N TYR A 32 0.51 0.87 -0.43
CA TYR A 32 0.07 2.23 -0.11
C TYR A 32 -0.92 2.24 1.08
N VAL A 33 -1.94 1.39 1.07
CA VAL A 33 -2.92 1.30 2.15
C VAL A 33 -2.26 0.83 3.45
N ALA A 34 -1.39 -0.19 3.39
CA ALA A 34 -0.64 -0.67 4.54
C ALA A 34 0.23 0.43 5.18
N GLY A 35 0.87 1.27 4.37
CA GLY A 35 1.66 2.39 4.91
C GLY A 35 0.79 3.49 5.56
N LEU A 36 -0.47 3.64 5.14
CA LEU A 36 -1.41 4.62 5.70
C LEU A 36 -2.04 4.19 7.03
N ILE A 37 -2.37 2.90 7.16
CA ILE A 37 -3.06 2.36 8.35
C ILE A 37 -2.12 1.65 9.33
N GLY A 38 -0.90 1.34 8.88
CA GLY A 38 0.11 0.68 9.69
C GLY A 38 0.68 1.58 10.79
N PRO A 39 1.57 1.03 11.63
CA PRO A 39 2.14 1.76 12.76
C PRO A 39 3.02 2.91 12.25
N GLY A 40 2.51 4.13 12.40
CA GLY A 40 3.22 5.35 12.04
C GLY A 40 2.33 6.57 12.20
N ASP A 41 2.78 7.53 13.01
CA ASP A 41 2.00 8.74 13.31
C ASP A 41 1.82 9.66 12.09
N ARG A 42 2.73 9.56 11.10
CA ARG A 42 2.75 10.44 9.93
C ARG A 42 2.18 9.74 8.69
N LYS A 43 1.02 10.22 8.26
CA LYS A 43 0.32 9.86 7.01
C LYS A 43 0.88 10.66 5.82
N SER A 44 2.11 10.37 5.43
CA SER A 44 2.75 10.95 4.26
C SER A 44 3.55 9.89 3.52
N ILE A 45 3.60 9.98 2.19
CA ILE A 45 4.26 9.02 1.29
C ILE A 45 5.74 8.85 1.64
N GLN A 46 6.41 9.93 2.04
CA GLN A 46 7.84 9.93 2.31
C GLN A 46 8.19 9.14 3.60
N PRO A 47 7.54 9.39 4.76
CA PRO A 47 7.63 8.50 5.93
C PRO A 47 7.20 7.05 5.64
N MET A 48 6.18 6.83 4.80
CA MET A 48 5.73 5.48 4.45
C MET A 48 6.81 4.71 3.69
N ALA A 49 7.40 5.31 2.66
CA ALA A 49 8.45 4.71 1.85
C ALA A 49 9.71 4.38 2.68
N ALA A 50 10.06 5.26 3.62
CA ALA A 50 11.20 5.06 4.51
C ALA A 50 11.01 3.87 5.48
N ARG A 51 9.77 3.52 5.83
CA ARG A 51 9.46 2.42 6.77
C ARG A 51 9.34 1.06 6.10
N THR A 52 8.69 1.00 4.95
CA THR A 52 8.42 -0.29 4.29
C THR A 52 9.66 -0.85 3.62
N GLY A 53 10.55 -0.03 3.04
CA GLY A 53 11.77 -0.46 2.35
C GLY A 53 11.53 -1.28 1.06
N GLU A 54 10.40 -1.96 0.96
CA GLU A 54 9.90 -2.77 -0.16
C GLU A 54 9.45 -1.90 -1.35
N VAL A 55 9.09 -0.64 -1.09
CA VAL A 55 8.53 0.27 -2.09
C VAL A 55 9.10 1.68 -1.93
N GLY A 56 9.83 2.14 -2.95
CA GLY A 56 10.40 3.49 -2.98
C GLY A 56 9.36 4.61 -3.13
N TYR A 57 9.74 5.81 -2.71
CA TYR A 57 8.92 7.03 -2.73
C TYR A 57 8.28 7.28 -4.11
N ASP A 58 9.08 7.25 -5.18
CA ASP A 58 8.61 7.55 -6.54
C ASP A 58 7.50 6.60 -6.99
N ARG A 59 7.56 5.33 -6.57
CA ARG A 59 6.56 4.33 -6.94
C ARG A 59 5.23 4.56 -6.23
N LEU A 60 5.26 4.99 -4.97
CA LEU A 60 4.05 5.39 -4.23
C LEU A 60 3.50 6.73 -4.72
N HIS A 61 4.37 7.68 -5.06
CA HIS A 61 3.97 8.97 -5.60
C HIS A 61 3.32 8.83 -6.98
N HIS A 62 3.91 8.03 -7.87
CA HIS A 62 3.32 7.71 -9.17
C HIS A 62 1.99 6.95 -9.05
N PHE A 63 1.83 6.10 -8.03
CA PHE A 63 0.59 5.36 -7.80
C PHE A 63 -0.62 6.26 -7.52
N ILE A 64 -0.44 7.33 -6.73
CA ILE A 64 -1.54 8.25 -6.36
C ILE A 64 -1.69 9.43 -7.32
N GLY A 65 -0.64 9.80 -8.04
CA GLY A 65 -0.61 10.95 -8.96
C GLY A 65 -1.06 10.66 -10.40
N ALA A 66 -1.37 9.40 -10.74
CA ALA A 66 -1.72 8.95 -12.09
C ALA A 66 -3.14 8.35 -12.16
#